data_AF-A0A4Q1D683-F1
#
_entry.id   AF-A0A4Q1D683-F1
#
_cell.length_a   1.000
_cell.length_b   1.000
_cell.length_c   1.000
_cell.angle_alpha   90.00
_cell.angle_beta   90.00
_cell.angle_gamma   90.00
#
_symmetry.space_group_name_H-M   'P 1'
#
loop_
_entity.id
_entity.type
_entity.pdbx_description
1 polymer ?
#
loop_
_entity_poly.entity_id
_entity_poly.type
_entity_poly.pdbx_seq_one_letter_code
_entity_poly.pdbx_strand_id
1 'polypeptide(L)'
;MERKTPRKRIQPKKGLLLPIEDPDAYVKNKCSERARKIKTIKPNFDFNLWFDKHYQIRTQFGDEHGIREGIEAEKVESLVNRAMNHLMTYSAILKNFVFINHGENGKRNERVILQEETPEGLLNIVIEVHLIEAGIYEVTVKTAMCITDFNLSDGQFAIQLVGNKSILKRREQGAMKMIYFL
;
A
#
# COMPACT_ATOMS: atom_id res chain seq x y z
N MET A 1 -75.57 16.62 -34.01
CA MET A 1 -74.64 16.98 -32.92
C MET A 1 -73.25 16.50 -33.29
N GLU A 2 -72.36 17.39 -33.70
CA GLU A 2 -70.97 17.04 -34.03
C GLU A 2 -70.19 16.66 -32.77
N ARG A 3 -69.53 15.49 -32.80
CA ARG A 3 -68.72 14.99 -31.69
C ARG A 3 -67.42 15.80 -31.61
N LYS A 4 -67.25 16.59 -30.56
CA LYS A 4 -65.99 17.30 -30.26
C LYS A 4 -64.86 16.27 -30.08
N THR A 5 -63.78 16.43 -30.84
CA THR A 5 -62.59 15.58 -30.71
C THR A 5 -61.90 15.79 -29.36
N PRO A 6 -61.49 14.72 -28.67
CA PRO A 6 -60.83 14.83 -27.38
C PRO A 6 -59.46 15.50 -27.54
N ARG A 7 -59.13 16.44 -26.64
CA ARG A 7 -57.83 17.14 -26.61
C ARG A 7 -56.69 16.12 -26.49
N LYS A 8 -55.72 16.17 -27.41
CA LYS A 8 -54.46 15.42 -27.33
C LYS A 8 -53.74 15.78 -26.02
N ARG A 9 -53.48 14.78 -25.18
CA ARG A 9 -52.72 14.93 -23.93
C ARG A 9 -51.27 15.25 -24.29
N ILE A 10 -50.74 16.36 -23.75
CA ILE A 10 -49.32 16.73 -23.92
C ILE A 10 -48.49 15.61 -23.28
N GLN A 11 -47.72 14.88 -24.07
CA GLN A 11 -46.76 13.92 -23.54
C GLN A 11 -45.60 14.71 -22.95
N PRO A 12 -45.24 14.52 -21.66
CA PRO A 12 -44.06 15.16 -21.11
C PRO A 12 -42.86 14.71 -21.93
N LYS A 13 -42.10 15.68 -22.49
CA LYS A 13 -40.83 15.40 -23.13
C LYS A 13 -39.98 14.62 -22.12
N LYS A 14 -39.69 13.35 -22.41
CA LYS A 14 -38.66 12.56 -21.72
C LYS A 14 -37.29 13.15 -22.04
N GLY A 15 -37.01 14.34 -21.55
CA GLY A 15 -35.66 14.83 -21.35
C GLY A 15 -35.30 14.43 -19.93
N LEU A 16 -34.44 13.42 -19.78
CA LEU A 16 -33.73 13.19 -18.53
C LEU A 16 -32.89 14.45 -18.30
N LEU A 17 -33.38 15.38 -17.49
CA LEU A 17 -32.52 16.41 -16.93
C LEU A 17 -31.41 15.67 -16.18
N LEU A 18 -30.15 16.01 -16.46
CA LEU A 18 -29.03 15.47 -15.71
C LEU A 18 -29.28 15.77 -14.22
N PRO A 19 -28.96 14.84 -13.31
CA PRO A 19 -29.12 15.07 -11.88
C PRO A 19 -28.42 16.39 -11.51
N ILE A 20 -29.19 17.32 -10.95
CA ILE A 20 -28.61 18.54 -10.38
C ILE A 20 -27.92 18.09 -9.10
N GLU A 21 -26.59 18.10 -9.09
CA GLU A 21 -25.82 17.83 -7.88
C GLU A 21 -26.05 18.98 -6.89
N ASP A 22 -26.82 18.71 -5.84
CA ASP A 22 -27.00 19.63 -4.72
C ASP A 22 -25.79 19.50 -3.78
N PRO A 23 -24.89 20.51 -3.71
CA PRO A 23 -23.70 20.45 -2.87
C PRO A 23 -24.02 20.39 -1.38
N ASP A 24 -25.23 20.76 -0.96
CA ASP A 24 -25.69 20.75 0.42
C ASP A 24 -26.52 19.50 0.80
N ALA A 25 -26.70 18.57 -0.14
CA ALA A 25 -27.45 17.36 0.10
C ALA A 25 -26.77 16.46 1.17
N TYR A 26 -27.60 15.92 2.06
CA TYR A 26 -27.19 14.83 2.95
C TYR A 26 -27.14 13.53 2.16
N VAL A 27 -25.97 12.90 2.17
CA VAL A 27 -25.68 11.63 1.49
C VAL A 27 -25.18 10.60 2.49
N LYS A 28 -25.44 9.32 2.22
CA LYS A 28 -24.88 8.22 2.99
C LYS A 28 -23.37 8.12 2.76
N ASN A 29 -22.60 8.00 3.84
CA ASN A 29 -21.20 7.59 3.80
C ASN A 29 -20.97 6.33 4.66
N LYS A 30 -19.71 5.88 4.77
CA LYS A 30 -19.39 4.66 5.55
C LYS A 30 -19.60 4.80 7.07
N CYS A 31 -19.74 6.02 7.58
CA CYS A 31 -19.87 6.31 9.01
C CYS A 31 -21.29 6.75 9.40
N SER A 32 -22.14 7.19 8.46
CA SER A 32 -23.51 7.66 8.71
C SER A 32 -24.38 7.62 7.47
N GLU A 33 -25.65 7.27 7.64
CA GLU A 33 -26.69 7.27 6.60
C GLU A 33 -27.10 8.67 6.15
N ARG A 34 -26.81 9.71 6.95
CA ARG A 34 -27.24 11.10 6.72
C ARG A 34 -26.09 12.06 6.99
N ALA A 35 -25.03 11.99 6.19
CA ALA A 35 -23.86 12.85 6.32
C ALA A 35 -23.83 13.93 5.25
N ARG A 36 -23.33 15.12 5.57
CA ARG A 36 -23.00 16.14 4.57
C ARG A 36 -21.49 16.25 4.45
N LYS A 37 -20.97 16.24 3.22
CA LYS A 37 -19.53 16.40 2.97
C LYS A 37 -19.16 17.88 3.08
N ILE A 38 -18.47 18.26 4.15
CA ILE A 38 -18.06 19.66 4.38
C ILE A 38 -16.73 19.96 3.69
N LYS A 39 -15.74 19.10 3.86
CA LYS A 39 -14.38 19.31 3.36
C LYS A 39 -13.71 17.97 3.07
N THR A 40 -12.82 17.96 2.09
CA THR A 40 -11.86 16.87 1.91
C THR A 40 -10.52 17.34 2.48
N ILE A 41 -9.97 16.59 3.43
CA ILE A 41 -8.63 16.83 3.97
C ILE A 41 -7.73 15.74 3.39
N LYS A 42 -6.57 16.12 2.87
CA LYS A 42 -5.53 15.21 2.39
C LYS A 42 -4.31 15.40 3.29
N PRO A 43 -4.15 14.58 4.34
CA PRO A 43 -2.91 14.58 5.12
C PRO A 43 -1.75 14.20 4.20
N ASN A 44 -0.61 14.88 4.37
CA ASN A 44 0.63 14.48 3.71
C ASN A 44 1.40 13.55 4.65
N PHE A 45 2.00 12.52 4.07
CA PHE A 45 2.93 11.63 4.75
C PHE A 45 4.27 11.70 4.02
N ASP A 46 5.32 11.99 4.77
CA ASP A 46 6.67 12.11 4.25
C ASP A 46 7.45 10.85 4.62
N PHE A 47 8.01 10.19 3.61
CA PHE A 47 8.82 8.98 3.76
C PHE A 47 10.25 9.28 3.33
N ASN A 48 11.15 9.43 4.30
CA ASN A 48 12.57 9.63 4.07
C ASN A 48 13.24 8.27 3.85
N LEU A 49 13.61 7.98 2.59
CA LEU A 49 14.25 6.72 2.22
C LEU A 49 15.76 6.78 2.43
N TRP A 50 16.29 5.78 3.13
CA TRP A 50 17.71 5.61 3.40
C TRP A 50 18.19 4.23 2.95
N PHE A 51 19.42 4.15 2.46
CA PHE A 51 20.09 2.89 2.18
C PHE A 51 21.11 2.58 3.27
N ASP A 52 21.01 1.40 3.87
CA ASP A 52 21.99 0.93 4.84
C ASP A 52 23.36 0.75 4.17
N LYS A 53 24.45 1.03 4.91
CA LYS A 53 25.82 0.83 4.42
C LYS A 53 26.03 -0.59 3.88
N HIS A 54 25.43 -1.59 4.54
CA HIS A 54 25.52 -2.98 4.11
C HIS A 54 24.86 -3.24 2.75
N TYR A 55 23.74 -2.57 2.45
CA TYR A 55 23.14 -2.62 1.12
C TYR A 55 24.08 -2.00 0.08
N GLN A 56 24.62 -0.80 0.36
CA GLN A 56 25.51 -0.10 -0.58
C GLN A 56 26.76 -0.92 -0.92
N ILE A 57 27.36 -1.56 0.09
CA ILE A 57 28.53 -2.44 -0.12
C ILE A 57 28.18 -3.57 -1.09
N ARG A 58 27.02 -4.22 -0.91
CA ARG A 58 26.59 -5.33 -1.79
C ARG A 58 26.30 -4.89 -3.21
N THR A 59 25.73 -3.69 -3.40
CA THR A 59 25.46 -3.16 -4.73
C THR A 59 26.75 -2.76 -5.45
N GLN A 60 27.73 -2.17 -4.76
CA GLN A 60 28.95 -1.66 -5.37
C GLN A 60 30.06 -2.71 -5.53
N PHE A 61 30.27 -3.53 -4.51
CA PHE A 61 31.40 -4.46 -4.43
C PHE A 61 30.97 -5.93 -4.56
N GLY A 62 29.66 -6.20 -4.53
CA GLY A 62 29.14 -7.57 -4.52
C GLY A 62 29.35 -8.29 -3.18
N ASP A 63 29.25 -9.61 -3.22
CA ASP A 63 29.60 -10.52 -2.13
C ASP A 63 30.57 -11.61 -2.64
N GLU A 64 30.72 -12.71 -1.89
CA GLU A 64 31.54 -13.87 -2.27
C GLU A 64 31.12 -14.50 -3.61
N HIS A 65 29.93 -14.19 -4.12
CA HIS A 65 29.39 -14.66 -5.39
C HIS A 65 29.39 -13.58 -6.48
N GLY A 66 30.01 -12.41 -6.23
CA GLY A 66 30.11 -11.31 -7.18
C GLY A 66 29.04 -10.23 -7.00
N ILE A 67 28.95 -9.33 -7.98
CA ILE A 67 27.95 -8.24 -7.97
C ILE A 67 26.56 -8.83 -8.18
N ARG A 68 25.61 -8.43 -7.32
CA ARG A 68 24.22 -8.90 -7.42
C ARG A 68 23.48 -8.06 -8.45
N GLU A 69 23.01 -8.70 -9.51
CA GLU A 69 22.12 -8.09 -10.49
C GLU A 69 20.68 -8.00 -9.95
N GLY A 70 19.89 -7.02 -10.44
CA GLY A 70 18.48 -6.90 -10.09
C GLY A 70 18.18 -6.19 -8.76
N ILE A 71 19.20 -5.66 -8.08
CA ILE A 71 19.06 -4.88 -6.84
C ILE A 71 19.46 -3.41 -7.04
N GLU A 72 19.24 -2.87 -8.24
CA GLU A 72 19.55 -1.48 -8.56
C GLU A 72 18.71 -0.52 -7.70
N ALA A 73 19.32 0.60 -7.26
CA ALA A 73 18.69 1.54 -6.33
C ALA A 73 17.33 2.05 -6.82
N GLU A 74 17.18 2.31 -8.12
CA GLU A 74 15.93 2.78 -8.73
C GLU A 74 14.81 1.73 -8.63
N LYS A 75 15.12 0.44 -8.86
CA LYS A 75 14.14 -0.65 -8.72
C LYS A 75 13.70 -0.78 -7.26
N VAL A 76 14.67 -0.72 -6.35
CA VAL A 76 14.43 -0.80 -4.91
C VAL A 76 13.56 0.36 -4.42
N GLU A 77 13.92 1.60 -4.78
CA GLU A 77 13.17 2.80 -4.44
C GLU A 77 11.72 2.72 -4.96
N SER A 78 11.55 2.34 -6.23
CA SER A 78 10.24 2.18 -6.85
C SER A 78 9.38 1.14 -6.11
N LEU A 79 9.96 0.01 -5.71
CA LEU A 79 9.23 -1.02 -4.96
C LEU A 79 8.84 -0.53 -3.56
N VAL A 80 9.77 0.12 -2.85
CA VAL A 80 9.51 0.69 -1.52
C VAL A 80 8.37 1.70 -1.60
N ASN A 81 8.44 2.66 -2.52
CA ASN A 81 7.44 3.70 -2.67
C ASN A 81 6.04 3.12 -2.94
N ARG A 82 5.93 2.17 -3.88
CA ARG A 82 4.66 1.48 -4.14
C ARG A 82 4.15 0.72 -2.92
N ALA A 83 5.04 0.05 -2.18
CA ALA A 83 4.68 -0.74 -1.01
C ALA A 83 4.13 0.11 0.15
N MET A 84 4.60 1.33 0.34
CA MET A 84 4.24 2.14 1.52
C MET A 84 2.73 2.32 1.69
N ASN A 85 2.01 2.60 0.60
CA ASN A 85 0.55 2.76 0.66
C ASN A 85 -0.16 1.47 1.09
N HIS A 86 0.32 0.32 0.61
CA HIS A 86 -0.24 -0.97 1.00
C HIS A 86 0.07 -1.29 2.46
N LEU A 87 1.31 -1.04 2.92
CA LEU A 87 1.70 -1.24 4.33
C LEU A 87 0.85 -0.39 5.28
N MET A 88 0.66 0.90 4.96
CA MET A 88 -0.22 1.79 5.73
C MET A 88 -1.68 1.31 5.74
N THR A 89 -2.16 0.78 4.62
CA THR A 89 -3.51 0.21 4.54
C THR A 89 -3.63 -1.05 5.41
N TYR A 90 -2.64 -1.95 5.36
CA TYR A 90 -2.62 -3.14 6.19
C TYR A 90 -2.58 -2.82 7.68
N SER A 91 -1.77 -1.85 8.11
CA SER A 91 -1.68 -1.48 9.53
C SER A 91 -2.98 -0.87 10.05
N ALA A 92 -3.75 -0.18 9.19
CA ALA A 92 -5.05 0.36 9.54
C ALA A 92 -6.15 -0.71 9.63
N ILE A 93 -6.09 -1.76 8.79
CA ILE A 93 -7.12 -2.82 8.75
C ILE A 93 -6.84 -3.92 9.78
N LEU A 94 -5.58 -4.32 9.93
CA LEU A 94 -5.17 -5.52 10.68
C LEU A 94 -4.54 -5.15 12.02
N LYS A 95 -5.27 -5.41 13.11
CA LYS A 95 -4.82 -5.09 14.49
C LYS A 95 -3.47 -5.69 14.87
N ASN A 96 -3.13 -6.87 14.32
CA ASN A 96 -1.92 -7.61 14.68
C ASN A 96 -0.75 -7.35 13.72
N PHE A 97 -0.91 -6.43 12.76
CA PHE A 97 0.14 -6.06 11.84
C PHE A 97 0.69 -4.68 12.22
N VAL A 98 1.93 -4.66 12.70
CA VAL A 98 2.68 -3.45 13.03
C VAL A 98 4.01 -3.53 12.30
N PHE A 99 4.31 -2.52 11.49
CA PHE A 99 5.58 -2.41 10.77
C PHE A 99 6.34 -1.11 11.08
N ILE A 100 5.68 -0.17 11.75
CA ILE A 100 6.24 1.12 12.13
C ILE A 100 6.77 0.99 13.56
N ASN A 101 8.08 1.16 13.70
CA ASN A 101 8.76 1.18 14.98
C ASN A 101 8.63 2.58 15.61
N HIS A 102 8.49 2.63 16.93
CA HIS A 102 8.38 3.86 17.71
C HIS A 102 9.27 3.77 18.96
N GLY A 103 10.18 4.74 19.12
CA GLY A 103 11.11 4.81 20.25
C GLY A 103 12.16 3.71 20.30
N GLU A 104 13.15 3.87 21.18
CA GLU A 104 14.20 2.89 21.45
C GLU A 104 13.76 1.93 22.57
N ASN A 105 12.84 1.02 22.28
CA ASN A 105 12.22 0.19 23.34
C ASN A 105 13.06 -1.03 23.78
N GLY A 106 14.38 -1.05 23.52
CA GLY A 106 15.27 -2.18 23.87
C GLY A 106 14.94 -3.53 23.20
N LYS A 107 13.81 -3.61 22.48
CA LYS A 107 13.42 -4.72 21.62
C LYS A 107 14.02 -4.53 20.23
N ARG A 108 14.23 -5.64 19.53
CA ARG A 108 14.65 -5.60 18.13
C ARG A 108 13.55 -4.94 17.29
N ASN A 109 13.93 -3.96 16.48
CA ASN A 109 13.01 -3.29 15.56
C ASN A 109 12.39 -4.29 14.57
N GLU A 110 11.10 -4.12 14.31
CA GLU A 110 10.35 -4.89 13.33
C GLU A 110 10.82 -4.55 11.92
N ARG A 111 10.99 -5.60 11.11
CA ARG A 111 11.40 -5.50 9.70
C ARG A 111 10.42 -6.24 8.82
N VAL A 112 10.06 -5.63 7.70
CA VAL A 112 9.17 -6.22 6.71
C VAL A 112 9.93 -6.50 5.42
N ILE A 113 9.59 -7.61 4.76
CA ILE A 113 10.13 -7.93 3.44
C ILE A 113 9.15 -7.45 2.37
N LEU A 114 9.63 -6.68 1.41
CA LEU A 114 8.92 -6.36 0.18
C LEU A 114 9.33 -7.35 -0.89
N GLN A 115 8.36 -7.90 -1.63
CA GLN A 115 8.60 -8.89 -2.66
C GLN A 115 7.96 -8.48 -3.98
N GLU A 116 8.69 -8.64 -5.08
CA GLU A 116 8.16 -8.47 -6.44
C GLU A 116 8.84 -9.45 -7.39
N GLU A 117 8.06 -10.03 -8.31
CA GLU A 117 8.59 -10.86 -9.38
C GLU A 117 9.24 -9.97 -10.45
N THR A 118 10.50 -10.26 -10.77
CA THR A 118 11.27 -9.59 -11.81
C THR A 118 11.80 -10.64 -12.82
N PRO A 119 12.29 -10.21 -13.99
CA PRO A 119 12.90 -11.13 -14.95
C PRO A 119 14.09 -11.92 -14.38
N GLU A 120 14.81 -11.35 -13.42
CA GLU A 120 15.99 -11.94 -12.77
C GLU A 120 15.62 -12.89 -11.62
N GLY A 121 14.37 -12.90 -11.16
CA GLY A 121 13.89 -13.74 -10.06
C GLY A 121 12.91 -13.02 -9.15
N LEU A 122 12.83 -13.46 -7.89
CA LEU A 122 12.02 -12.76 -6.88
C LEU A 122 12.90 -11.73 -6.17
N LEU A 123 12.62 -10.44 -6.39
CA LEU A 123 13.26 -9.36 -5.67
C LEU A 123 12.70 -9.29 -4.25
N ASN A 124 13.57 -9.43 -3.25
CA ASN A 124 13.26 -9.36 -1.84
C ASN A 124 14.01 -8.18 -1.22
N ILE A 125 13.29 -7.25 -0.61
CA ILE A 125 13.85 -6.04 0.01
C ILE A 125 13.47 -6.03 1.48
N VAL A 126 14.46 -6.03 2.36
CA VAL A 126 14.23 -5.92 3.79
C VAL A 126 14.24 -4.45 4.16
N ILE A 127 13.11 -3.96 4.66
CA ILE A 127 12.97 -2.59 5.15
C ILE A 127 12.73 -2.55 6.66
N GLU A 128 13.16 -1.46 7.27
CA GLU A 128 12.89 -1.08 8.65
C GLU A 128 12.30 0.33 8.64
N VAL A 129 11.14 0.53 9.27
CA VAL A 129 10.43 1.82 9.23
C VAL A 129 10.31 2.37 10.64
N HIS A 130 10.65 3.65 10.83
CA HIS A 130 10.51 4.38 12.10
C HIS A 130 9.62 5.59 11.94
N LEU A 131 8.79 5.83 12.95
CA LEU A 131 8.11 7.11 13.13
C LEU A 131 9.08 8.10 13.77
N ILE A 132 9.31 9.24 13.13
CA ILE A 132 10.11 10.34 13.70
C ILE A 132 9.19 11.33 14.39
N GLU A 133 8.18 11.80 13.65
CA GLU A 133 7.12 12.67 14.16
C GLU A 133 5.83 12.47 13.36
N ALA A 134 4.76 13.16 13.75
CA ALA A 134 3.45 12.98 13.16
C ALA A 134 3.48 13.27 11.64
N GLY A 135 3.36 12.20 10.84
CA GLY A 135 3.37 12.29 9.38
C GLY A 135 4.74 12.09 8.73
N ILE A 136 5.83 12.03 9.50
CA ILE A 136 7.19 11.85 8.99
C ILE A 136 7.76 10.51 9.44
N TYR A 137 8.18 9.71 8.47
CA TYR A 137 8.73 8.38 8.66
C TYR A 137 10.11 8.27 8.02
N GLU A 138 10.98 7.50 8.65
CA GLU A 138 12.22 7.04 8.03
C GLU A 138 12.07 5.59 7.60
N VAL A 139 12.39 5.32 6.35
CA VAL A 139 12.40 3.97 5.77
C VAL A 139 13.85 3.64 5.44
N THR A 140 14.43 2.66 6.12
CA THR A 140 15.78 2.19 5.80
C THR A 140 15.73 0.84 5.09
N VAL A 141 16.31 0.77 3.89
CA VAL A 141 16.57 -0.49 3.19
C VAL A 141 17.80 -1.14 3.79
N LYS A 142 17.61 -2.27 4.50
CA LYS A 142 18.69 -3.02 5.16
C LYS A 142 19.46 -3.92 4.20
N THR A 143 18.74 -4.54 3.26
CA THR A 143 19.33 -5.37 2.21
C THR A 143 18.31 -5.62 1.11
N ALA A 144 18.78 -5.94 -0.09
CA ALA A 144 17.98 -6.47 -1.18
C ALA A 144 18.65 -7.73 -1.77
N MET A 145 17.84 -8.66 -2.27
CA MET A 145 18.26 -9.92 -2.89
C MET A 145 17.27 -10.36 -3.95
N CYS A 146 17.75 -10.67 -5.16
CA CYS A 146 16.96 -11.35 -6.16
C CYS A 146 17.17 -12.87 -6.03
N ILE A 147 16.29 -13.56 -5.30
CA ILE A 147 16.36 -15.01 -5.06
C ILE A 147 14.96 -15.56 -4.75
N THR A 148 14.64 -16.73 -5.28
CA THR A 148 13.33 -17.39 -5.07
C THR A 148 13.15 -17.90 -3.64
N ASP A 149 14.21 -18.45 -3.06
CA ASP A 149 14.16 -19.15 -1.75
C ASP A 149 14.58 -18.22 -0.60
N PHE A 150 14.05 -17.01 -0.59
CA PHE A 150 14.36 -16.04 0.47
C PHE A 150 13.79 -16.50 1.82
N ASN A 151 14.67 -16.72 2.79
CA ASN A 151 14.28 -17.21 4.11
C ASN A 151 13.78 -16.09 5.02
N LEU A 152 12.50 -16.15 5.39
CA LEU A 152 11.92 -15.30 6.42
C LEU A 152 12.13 -15.91 7.81
N SER A 153 12.26 -15.08 8.84
CA SER A 153 12.21 -15.58 10.22
C SER A 153 10.77 -15.88 10.63
N ASP A 154 10.56 -16.81 11.55
CA ASP A 154 9.22 -17.07 12.12
C ASP A 154 8.66 -15.80 12.77
N GLY A 155 7.39 -15.51 12.50
CA GLY A 155 6.69 -14.30 12.91
C GLY A 155 6.84 -13.12 11.95
N GLN A 156 7.81 -13.16 11.03
CA GLN A 156 8.13 -12.05 10.14
C GLN A 156 7.10 -11.89 9.01
N PHE A 157 6.79 -10.63 8.68
CA PHE A 157 5.85 -10.28 7.62
C PHE A 157 6.55 -10.04 6.29
N ALA A 158 5.91 -10.48 5.20
CA ALA A 158 6.24 -10.12 3.84
C ALA A 158 5.02 -9.52 3.15
N ILE A 159 5.24 -8.53 2.29
CA ILE A 159 4.27 -8.03 1.33
C ILE A 159 4.77 -8.38 -0.06
N GLN A 160 3.95 -9.11 -0.83
CA GLN A 160 4.21 -9.35 -2.26
C GLN A 160 3.35 -8.41 -3.08
N LEU A 161 3.97 -7.62 -3.95
CA LEU A 161 3.30 -6.74 -4.90
C LEU A 161 3.09 -7.45 -6.24
N VAL A 162 1.89 -7.32 -6.79
CA VAL A 162 1.48 -7.86 -8.09
C VAL A 162 0.71 -6.77 -8.83
N GLY A 163 1.45 -5.95 -9.58
CA GLY A 163 0.91 -4.74 -10.20
C GLY A 163 0.41 -3.74 -9.16
N ASN A 164 -0.89 -3.42 -9.18
CA ASN A 164 -1.53 -2.52 -8.21
C ASN A 164 -2.14 -3.25 -7.00
N LYS A 165 -1.95 -4.56 -6.91
CA LYS A 165 -2.46 -5.41 -5.83
C LYS A 165 -1.32 -5.87 -4.95
N SER A 166 -1.65 -6.31 -3.75
CA SER A 166 -0.66 -6.85 -2.84
C SER A 166 -1.20 -7.98 -1.98
N ILE A 167 -0.29 -8.82 -1.51
CA ILE A 167 -0.56 -9.94 -0.62
C ILE A 167 0.27 -9.77 0.63
N LEU A 168 -0.38 -9.63 1.79
CA LEU A 168 0.31 -9.70 3.07
C LEU A 168 0.45 -11.17 3.48
N LYS A 169 1.68 -11.57 3.77
CA LYS A 169 2.04 -12.91 4.22
C LYS A 169 2.78 -12.82 5.56
N ARG A 170 2.75 -13.91 6.32
CA ARG A 170 3.53 -14.06 7.54
C ARG A 170 4.09 -15.48 7.62
N ARG A 171 5.34 -15.62 8.01
CA ARG A 171 5.89 -16.93 8.34
C ARG A 171 5.41 -17.35 9.73
N GLU A 172 4.75 -18.49 9.84
CA GLU A 172 4.29 -19.04 11.12
C GLU A 172 4.59 -20.54 11.15
N GLN A 173 5.28 -21.00 12.20
CA GLN A 173 5.61 -22.42 12.40
C GLN A 173 6.32 -23.03 11.19
N GLY A 174 7.28 -22.30 10.61
CA GLY A 174 8.04 -22.76 9.44
C GLY A 174 7.33 -22.64 8.09
N ALA A 175 6.03 -22.31 8.05
CA ALA A 175 5.24 -22.19 6.82
C ALA A 175 4.84 -20.74 6.51
N MET A 176 4.75 -20.40 5.22
CA MET A 176 4.23 -19.11 4.79
C MET A 176 2.70 -19.13 4.77
N LYS A 177 2.06 -18.23 5.53
CA LYS A 177 0.61 -18.04 5.53
C LYS A 177 0.23 -16.74 4.87
N MET A 178 -0.79 -16.79 4.02
CA MET A 178 -1.44 -15.59 3.50
C MET A 178 -2.37 -15.03 4.58
N ILE A 179 -2.23 -13.74 4.90
CA ILE A 179 -3.01 -13.06 5.93
C ILE A 179 -4.13 -12.23 5.31
N TYR A 180 -3.81 -11.48 4.26
CA TYR A 180 -4.77 -10.57 3.62
C TYR A 180 -4.38 -10.27 2.18
N PHE A 181 -5.36 -9.87 1.38
CA PHE A 181 -5.21 -9.50 -0.02
C PHE A 181 -5.88 -8.14 -0.29
N LEU A 182 -5.15 -7.21 -0.92
CA LEU A 182 -5.65 -5.91 -1.39
C LEU A 182 -5.55 -5.85 -2.92
#